data_AF-A0A392SKM1-F1
#
_entry.id   AF-A0A392SKM1-F1
#
_cell.length_a   1.000
_cell.length_b   1.000
_cell.length_c   1.000
_cell.angle_alpha   90.00
_cell.angle_beta   90.00
_cell.angle_gamma   90.00
#
_symmetry.space_group_name_H-M   'P 1'
#
loop_
_entity.id
_entity.type
_entity.pdbx_description
1 polymer ?
#
loop_
_entity_poly.entity_id
_entity_poly.type
_entity_poly.pdbx_seq_one_letter_code
_entity_poly.pdbx_strand_id
1 'polypeptide(L)'
;MCFESNQEVVLPVKFEQLLADFMDVIPEEVQHGFPPMRDIQHAIDFVPGAVIPNRPAYKMSPQEHAEVQRQVGQLLRATIFSKIDHHS
;
A
#
# COMPACT_ATOMS: atom_id res chain seq x y z
N MET A 1 -13.17 -3.49 25.87
CA MET A 1 -11.79 -3.16 25.48
C MET A 1 -11.58 -1.72 25.88
N CYS A 2 -10.90 -1.49 27.00
CA CYS A 2 -10.60 -0.15 27.46
C CYS A 2 -9.60 0.45 26.47
N PHE A 3 -10.00 1.50 25.76
CA PHE A 3 -9.07 2.38 25.07
C PHE A 3 -8.25 3.04 26.17
N GLU A 4 -6.97 2.68 26.29
CA GLU A 4 -6.08 3.37 27.19
C GLU A 4 -5.99 4.84 26.74
N SER A 5 -6.11 5.70 27.73
CA SER A 5 -6.13 7.14 27.69
C SER A 5 -5.01 7.70 26.81
N ASN A 6 -5.31 8.78 26.07
CA ASN A 6 -4.30 9.70 25.55
C ASN A 6 -3.49 10.26 26.74
N GLN A 7 -2.41 9.57 27.09
CA GLN A 7 -1.41 10.09 28.01
C GLN A 7 -0.56 11.06 27.19
N GLU A 8 -0.50 12.32 27.63
CA GLU A 8 0.38 13.32 27.03
C GLU A 8 1.82 12.90 27.31
N VAL A 9 2.43 12.19 26.36
CA VAL A 9 3.81 11.72 26.46
C VAL A 9 4.71 12.93 26.26
N VAL A 10 5.29 13.44 27.35
CA VAL A 10 6.33 14.47 27.27
C VAL A 10 7.60 13.79 26.74
N LEU A 11 7.88 14.00 25.46
CA LEU A 11 9.07 13.45 24.81
C LEU A 11 10.31 14.24 25.25
N PRO A 12 11.44 13.58 25.55
CA PRO A 12 12.70 14.28 25.72
C PRO A 12 13.04 15.07 24.44
N VAL A 13 13.57 16.29 24.56
CA VAL A 13 13.90 17.18 23.43
C VAL A 13 14.68 16.48 22.31
N LYS A 14 15.57 15.55 22.66
CA LYS A 14 16.34 14.76 21.68
C LYS A 14 15.45 13.86 20.79
N PHE A 15 14.36 13.34 21.32
CA PHE A 15 13.39 12.55 20.56
C PHE A 15 12.53 13.43 19.66
N GLU A 16 12.15 14.62 20.10
CA GLU A 16 11.43 15.58 19.24
C GLU A 16 12.27 15.99 18.04
N GLN A 17 13.56 16.27 18.26
CA GLN A 17 14.52 16.56 17.18
C GLN A 17 14.66 15.38 16.22
N LEU A 18 14.81 14.16 16.74
CA LEU A 18 14.91 12.96 15.92
C LEU A 18 13.64 12.71 15.10
N LEU A 19 12.45 12.95 15.67
CA LEU A 19 11.20 12.81 14.92
C LEU A 19 11.10 13.85 13.81
N ALA A 20 11.49 15.11 14.10
CA ALA A 20 11.53 16.19 13.12
C ALA A 20 12.46 15.86 11.94
N ASP A 21 13.62 15.28 12.21
CA ASP A 21 14.63 14.91 11.20
C ASP A 21 14.18 13.77 10.27
N PHE A 22 13.19 12.95 10.68
CA PHE A 22 12.71 11.76 9.95
C PHE A 22 11.22 11.82 9.60
N MET A 23 10.59 13.01 9.67
CA MET A 23 9.17 13.18 9.35
C MET A 23 8.81 12.72 7.92
N ASP A 24 9.77 12.76 7.01
CA ASP A 24 9.63 12.34 5.61
C ASP A 24 9.65 10.82 5.42
N VAL A 25 10.23 10.06 6.37
CA VAL A 25 10.32 8.59 6.34
C VAL A 25 9.02 7.91 6.80
N ILE A 26 8.24 8.59 7.64
CA ILE A 26 6.94 8.10 8.15
C ILE A 26 5.85 9.13 7.79
N PRO A 27 5.56 9.32 6.49
CA PRO A 27 4.51 10.25 6.09
C PRO A 27 3.14 9.71 6.53
N GLU A 28 2.25 10.62 6.93
CA GLU A 28 0.87 10.29 7.32
C GLU A 28 0.08 9.66 6.17
N GLU A 29 0.43 10.01 4.94
CA GLU A 29 -0.09 9.43 3.71
C GLU A 29 1.04 8.81 2.86
N VAL A 30 0.76 7.67 2.23
CA VAL A 30 1.71 7.05 1.31
C VAL A 30 1.97 7.98 0.12
N GLN A 31 3.25 8.22 -0.18
CA GLN A 31 3.68 9.05 -1.30
C GLN A 31 3.07 8.51 -2.61
N HIS A 32 2.47 9.40 -3.40
CA HIS A 32 1.85 9.02 -4.67
C HIS A 32 2.96 8.79 -5.71
N GLY A 33 2.92 7.67 -6.42
CA GLY A 33 3.92 7.33 -7.44
C GLY A 33 4.32 5.88 -7.38
N PHE A 34 4.66 5.29 -8.53
CA PHE A 34 5.47 4.07 -8.50
C PHE A 34 6.79 4.37 -7.78
N PRO A 35 7.28 3.43 -6.96
CA PRO A 35 8.60 3.58 -6.39
C PRO A 35 9.61 3.81 -7.52
N PRO A 36 10.61 4.68 -7.32
CA PRO A 36 11.64 4.90 -8.32
C PRO A 36 12.27 3.56 -8.73
N MET A 37 12.68 3.46 -9.99
CA MET A 37 13.40 2.29 -10.48
C MET A 37 14.61 2.06 -9.58
N ARG A 38 14.72 0.85 -9.04
CA ARG A 38 15.85 0.44 -8.21
C ARG A 38 16.84 -0.37 -9.04
N ASP A 39 18.11 -0.34 -8.65
CA ASP A 39 19.16 -1.19 -9.21
C ASP A 39 18.82 -2.68 -9.07
N ILE A 40 18.05 -3.03 -8.03
CA ILE A 40 17.53 -4.37 -7.77
C ILE A 40 16.00 -4.33 -7.90
N GLN A 41 15.50 -4.95 -8.97
CA GLN A 41 14.07 -5.09 -9.22
C GLN A 41 13.53 -6.41 -8.68
N HIS A 42 12.25 -6.42 -8.35
CA HIS A 42 11.57 -7.63 -7.90
C HIS A 42 11.26 -8.48 -9.13
N ALA A 43 11.90 -9.64 -9.23
CA ALA A 43 11.58 -10.65 -10.24
C ALA A 43 10.76 -11.78 -9.61
N ILE A 44 9.78 -12.28 -10.33
CA ILE A 44 9.01 -13.46 -9.95
C ILE A 44 9.44 -14.58 -10.88
N ASP A 45 10.31 -15.45 -10.39
CA ASP A 45 10.74 -16.62 -11.13
C ASP A 45 9.69 -17.73 -11.04
N PHE A 46 9.33 -18.30 -12.18
CA PHE A 46 8.43 -19.44 -12.25
C PHE A 46 9.22 -20.75 -12.33
N VAL A 47 8.74 -21.78 -11.63
CA VAL A 47 9.24 -23.13 -11.86
C VAL A 47 8.79 -23.61 -13.26
N PRO A 48 9.63 -24.38 -13.99
CA PRO A 48 9.24 -24.92 -15.29
C PRO A 48 7.92 -25.71 -15.22
N GLY A 49 6.98 -25.38 -16.11
CA GLY A 49 5.65 -26.00 -16.12
C GLY A 49 4.62 -25.38 -15.18
N ALA A 50 4.98 -24.32 -14.43
CA ALA A 50 4.00 -23.55 -13.66
C ALA A 50 2.96 -22.89 -14.58
N VAL A 51 1.72 -22.85 -14.11
CA VAL A 51 0.60 -22.17 -14.78
C VAL A 51 0.19 -20.94 -13.98
N ILE A 52 -0.03 -19.82 -14.65
CA ILE A 52 -0.52 -18.60 -14.00
C ILE A 52 -1.96 -18.83 -13.55
N PRO A 53 -2.29 -18.63 -12.26
CA PRO A 53 -3.66 -18.83 -11.79
C PRO A 53 -4.59 -17.77 -12.38
N ASN A 54 -5.56 -18.21 -13.18
CA ASN A 54 -6.68 -17.39 -13.64
C ASN A 54 -7.98 -17.95 -13.04
N ARG A 55 -8.46 -17.33 -11.96
CA ARG A 55 -9.69 -17.74 -11.26
C ARG A 55 -10.76 -16.67 -11.46
N PRO A 56 -12.04 -17.05 -11.54
CA PRO A 56 -13.11 -16.07 -11.57
C PRO A 56 -13.08 -15.23 -10.29
N ALA A 57 -13.54 -13.98 -10.39
CA ALA A 57 -13.68 -13.13 -9.23
C ALA A 57 -14.58 -13.79 -8.18
N TYR A 58 -14.22 -13.63 -6.90
CA TYR A 58 -15.05 -14.11 -5.80
C TYR A 58 -16.39 -13.39 -5.79
N LYS A 59 -17.44 -14.11 -5.37
CA LYS A 59 -18.76 -13.50 -5.17
C LYS A 59 -18.70 -12.55 -3.97
N MET A 60 -19.35 -11.41 -4.13
CA MET A 60 -19.34 -10.30 -3.18
C MET A 60 -20.70 -9.62 -3.16
N SER A 61 -21.09 -9.10 -2.01
CA SER A 61 -22.30 -8.29 -1.84
C SER A 61 -22.12 -6.91 -2.51
N PRO A 62 -23.21 -6.18 -2.79
CA PRO A 62 -23.12 -4.83 -3.35
C PRO A 62 -22.29 -3.86 -2.50
N GLN A 63 -22.34 -3.99 -1.16
CA GLN A 63 -21.58 -3.14 -0.25
C GLN A 63 -20.07 -3.42 -0.32
N GLU A 64 -19.68 -4.69 -0.31
CA GLU A 64 -18.28 -5.09 -0.48
C GLU A 64 -17.74 -4.64 -1.84
N HIS A 65 -18.56 -4.74 -2.89
CA HIS A 65 -18.19 -4.28 -4.22
C HIS A 65 -17.96 -2.78 -4.29
N ALA A 66 -18.84 -1.99 -3.67
CA ALA A 66 -18.65 -0.54 -3.59
C ALA A 66 -17.34 -0.18 -2.88
N GLU A 67 -17.02 -0.86 -1.77
CA GLU A 67 -15.81 -0.58 -1.00
C GLU A 67 -14.53 -0.98 -1.75
N VAL A 68 -14.50 -2.15 -2.39
CA VAL A 68 -13.36 -2.57 -3.21
C VAL A 68 -13.14 -1.58 -4.35
N GLN A 69 -14.20 -1.16 -5.05
CA GLN A 69 -14.08 -0.17 -6.13
C GLN A 69 -13.57 1.17 -5.61
N ARG A 70 -14.03 1.62 -4.43
CA ARG A 70 -13.54 2.85 -3.79
C ARG A 70 -12.04 2.78 -3.49
N GLN A 71 -11.58 1.68 -2.90
CA GLN A 71 -10.16 1.46 -2.59
C GLN A 71 -9.31 1.35 -3.85
N VAL A 72 -9.71 0.53 -4.82
CA VAL A 72 -9.00 0.40 -6.10
C VAL A 72 -8.89 1.76 -6.80
N GLY A 73 -9.95 2.57 -6.79
CA GLY A 73 -9.92 3.94 -7.31
C GLY A 73 -8.96 4.88 -6.57
N GLN A 74 -8.80 4.73 -5.25
CA GLN A 74 -7.79 5.46 -4.49
C GLN A 74 -6.37 5.01 -4.88
N LEU A 75 -6.16 3.70 -5.00
CA LEU A 75 -4.87 3.11 -5.36
C LEU A 75 -4.40 3.47 -6.78
N LEU A 76 -5.32 3.51 -7.74
CA LEU A 76 -5.04 3.97 -9.10
C LEU A 76 -4.66 5.46 -9.14
N ARG A 77 -5.33 6.30 -8.33
CA ARG A 77 -4.98 7.72 -8.18
C ARG A 77 -3.64 7.93 -7.48
N ALA A 78 -3.31 7.06 -6.52
CA ALA A 78 -1.99 7.03 -5.89
C ALA A 78 -0.89 6.57 -6.86
N THR A 79 -1.24 6.10 -8.06
CA THR A 79 -0.31 5.65 -9.12
C THR A 79 0.65 4.53 -8.69
N ILE A 80 0.27 3.76 -7.66
CA ILE A 80 1.00 2.55 -7.23
C ILE A 80 0.47 1.27 -7.91
N PHE A 81 -0.68 1.37 -8.58
CA PHE A 81 -1.25 0.33 -9.43
C PHE A 81 -1.48 0.87 -10.84
N SER A 82 -1.32 0.01 -11.84
CA SER A 82 -1.69 0.26 -13.23
C SER A 82 -2.59 -0.86 -13.73
N LYS A 83 -3.39 -0.56 -14.77
CA LYS A 83 -4.10 -1.61 -15.51
C LYS A 83 -3.08 -2.44 -16.27
N ILE A 84 -3.23 -3.76 -16.21
CA ILE A 84 -2.46 -4.68 -17.03
C ILE A 84 -3.13 -4.71 -18.41
N ASP A 85 -2.36 -4.49 -19.47
CA ASP A 85 -2.85 -4.63 -20.84
C ASP A 85 -3.15 -6.10 -21.13
N HIS A 86 -4.36 -6.38 -21.63
CA HIS A 86 -4.67 -7.69 -22.20
C HIS A 86 -3.98 -7.80 -23.57
N HIS A 87 -2.72 -8.22 -23.59
CA HIS A 87 -2.14 -8.80 -24.80
C HIS A 87 -2.63 -10.24 -24.90
N SER A 88 -3.74 -10.42 -25.62
CA SER A 88 -4.16 -11.71 -26.18
C SER A 88 -3.29 -12.10 -27.36
#